data_AF-A0A534AM61-F1
#
_entry.id   AF-A0A534AM61-F1
#
_cell.length_a   1.000
_cell.length_b   1.000
_cell.length_c   1.000
_cell.angle_alpha   90.00
_cell.angle_beta   90.00
_cell.angle_gamma   90.00
#
_symmetry.space_group_name_H-M   'P 1'
#
loop_
_entity.id
_entity.type
_entity.pdbx_description
1 polymer ?
#
loop_
_entity_poly.entity_id
_entity_poly.type
_entity_poly.pdbx_seq_one_letter_code
_entity_poly.pdbx_strand_id
1 'polypeptide(L)'
;MAEPSRGGGARRRGAPGLEGAACAREPPRPRGLRLSVLRGRAARGARGLRRGEAGGLPGLPCRAPGRGRHRRRSQAAARRRAHVSDGRRGAPRALAPENARGPHGGRDVLGKGAGVHNGIEQLATTWQSLPDYARSTAWILVITVALIISVALLTLWERKVIGWMQLRRGPNRVRLFGVAPGLGQPFADVLKLLLKEVVVPANSDKFLFRLAPVIALVPALAAWAVIPLSPEVVVSKADAGLLYLLSLTSMGVYGVIVAGWAANSKYAFLGAMRSAAQMVAYEIAMGFALVGVLMATGSMNLGTIVRTQAGGIGSWNWFWLFPLLMVYFISGVAETNRAPFDVAEGESEIVAGFHVEYSGIAFALFFLAEYANMILISTLTAVFFFGGWQGPFEGYPRLGDTFLGQPSFVWLLIKVFVLVFFFLWFRAT
;
A
#
# COMPACT_ATOMS: atom_id res chain seq x y z
N MET A 1 67.12 26.40 -29.83
CA MET A 1 66.88 27.79 -30.31
C MET A 1 65.77 28.34 -29.42
N ALA A 2 66.11 28.90 -28.26
CA ALA A 2 66.55 30.29 -28.04
C ALA A 2 65.36 31.16 -27.58
N GLU A 3 65.26 31.33 -26.27
CA GLU A 3 64.69 32.53 -25.64
C GLU A 3 65.58 33.75 -25.99
N PRO A 4 65.08 35.01 -25.97
CA PRO A 4 65.06 35.73 -24.69
C PRO A 4 64.00 36.85 -24.48
N SER A 5 63.91 37.21 -23.20
CA SER A 5 63.34 38.36 -22.48
C SER A 5 63.42 39.79 -23.06
N ARG A 6 62.47 40.65 -22.62
CA ARG A 6 62.56 42.07 -22.13
C ARG A 6 61.10 42.61 -21.98
N GLY A 7 60.63 43.37 -20.99
CA GLY A 7 61.20 44.15 -19.88
C GLY A 7 60.54 45.54 -19.83
N GLY A 8 59.87 45.89 -18.70
CA GLY A 8 59.43 47.25 -18.30
C GLY A 8 57.90 47.44 -18.20
N GLY A 9 57.26 48.05 -17.20
CA GLY A 9 57.67 48.72 -15.96
C GLY A 9 56.59 49.71 -15.49
N ALA A 10 56.19 49.64 -14.20
CA ALA A 10 55.46 50.63 -13.37
C ALA A 10 53.92 50.82 -13.64
N ARG A 11 53.00 51.09 -12.69
CA ARG A 11 53.03 51.67 -11.32
C ARG A 11 51.90 51.12 -10.43
N ARG A 12 52.16 51.23 -9.12
CA ARG A 12 51.32 51.01 -7.92
C ARG A 12 49.99 51.78 -7.90
N ARG A 13 48.97 51.21 -7.23
CA ARG A 13 48.20 51.85 -6.13
C ARG A 13 47.49 50.78 -5.31
N GLY A 14 47.73 50.78 -4.00
CA GLY A 14 47.15 49.86 -3.03
C GLY A 14 45.77 50.31 -2.55
N ALA A 15 45.03 49.36 -1.99
CA ALA A 15 43.84 49.59 -1.18
C ALA A 15 44.03 48.80 0.14
N PRO A 16 43.90 49.45 1.31
CA PRO A 16 43.85 48.74 2.58
C PRO A 16 42.40 48.38 2.93
N GLY A 17 42.22 47.20 3.52
CA GLY A 17 41.04 46.88 4.32
C GLY A 17 41.21 47.41 5.74
N LEU A 18 40.09 47.73 6.39
CA LEU A 18 39.95 47.78 7.85
C LEU A 18 38.52 47.35 8.24
N GLU A 19 38.47 46.25 8.97
CA GLU A 19 37.69 45.90 10.17
C GLU A 19 36.29 46.51 10.41
N GLY A 20 35.39 45.63 10.83
CA GLY A 20 34.00 45.94 11.15
C GLY A 20 33.74 46.39 12.59
N ALA A 21 32.51 46.87 12.82
CA ALA A 21 31.73 46.69 14.04
C ALA A 21 30.31 47.26 13.85
N ALA A 22 29.37 46.71 14.63
CA ALA A 22 28.11 47.30 15.10
C ALA A 22 26.79 46.94 14.38
N CYS A 23 26.09 46.00 15.04
CA CYS A 23 24.73 46.11 15.60
C CYS A 23 23.56 46.61 14.73
N ALA A 24 22.58 45.72 14.61
CA ALA A 24 21.23 45.92 14.11
C ALA A 24 20.49 47.11 14.75
N ARG A 25 19.75 47.86 13.93
CA ARG A 25 18.66 48.77 14.35
C ARG A 25 17.36 48.34 13.67
N GLU A 26 16.28 48.30 14.46
CA GLU A 26 14.91 47.90 14.10
C GLU A 26 14.32 48.70 12.91
N PRO A 27 13.38 48.12 12.14
CA PRO A 27 12.58 48.87 11.19
C PRO A 27 11.45 49.67 11.89
N PRO A 28 11.04 50.82 11.33
CA PRO A 28 10.02 51.67 11.96
C PRO A 28 8.60 51.11 11.82
N ARG A 29 7.81 51.21 12.90
CA ARG A 29 6.37 50.91 12.94
C ARG A 29 5.55 51.91 12.08
N PRO A 30 4.45 51.48 11.45
CA PRO A 30 3.64 52.32 10.59
C PRO A 30 2.82 53.35 11.38
N ARG A 31 2.72 54.56 10.81
CA ARG A 31 1.85 55.66 11.26
C ARG A 31 0.38 55.31 11.06
N GLY A 32 -0.42 55.65 12.07
CA GLY A 32 -1.83 55.31 12.15
C GLY A 32 -2.72 56.00 11.11
N LEU A 33 -3.78 55.31 10.73
CA LEU A 33 -4.99 55.89 10.18
C LEU A 33 -6.13 55.63 11.18
N ARG A 34 -6.69 56.71 11.74
CA ARG A 34 -7.99 56.69 12.43
C ARG A 34 -9.09 56.73 11.38
N LEU A 35 -10.10 55.85 11.45
CA LEU A 35 -11.46 56.22 11.09
C LEU A 35 -12.52 55.34 11.79
N SER A 36 -13.34 56.05 12.57
CA SER A 36 -14.78 55.88 12.79
C SER A 36 -15.39 54.51 13.14
N VAL A 37 -15.61 54.39 14.44
CA VAL A 37 -16.78 53.83 15.13
C VAL A 37 -18.05 53.71 14.26
N LEU A 38 -18.59 52.50 14.16
CA LEU A 38 -20.02 52.25 14.01
C LEU A 38 -20.47 51.35 15.16
N ARG A 39 -21.25 51.94 16.07
CA ARG A 39 -22.00 51.28 17.14
C ARG A 39 -23.26 50.65 16.54
N GLY A 40 -23.49 49.37 16.80
CA GLY A 40 -24.71 48.66 16.43
C GLY A 40 -25.05 47.53 17.40
N ARG A 41 -25.54 47.91 18.58
CA ARG A 41 -26.45 47.19 19.51
C ARG A 41 -26.51 45.64 19.44
N ALA A 42 -26.05 45.00 20.52
CA ALA A 42 -26.80 43.90 21.13
C ALA A 42 -26.79 44.08 22.66
N ALA A 43 -27.97 44.32 23.21
CA ALA A 43 -28.20 44.60 24.60
C ALA A 43 -28.57 43.32 25.36
N ARG A 44 -27.91 43.16 26.52
CA ARG A 44 -28.48 42.84 27.84
C ARG A 44 -29.09 41.46 28.10
N GLY A 45 -28.60 40.89 29.21
CA GLY A 45 -29.21 39.83 30.01
C GLY A 45 -28.12 39.06 30.76
N ALA A 46 -27.27 39.68 31.57
CA ALA A 46 -27.48 40.13 32.96
C ALA A 46 -27.70 39.00 33.98
N ARG A 47 -26.78 38.97 34.97
CA ARG A 47 -26.78 38.41 36.36
C ARG A 47 -25.69 37.34 36.51
N GLY A 48 -24.56 37.63 37.15
CA GLY A 48 -24.40 37.95 38.59
C GLY A 48 -24.02 36.62 39.28
N LEU A 49 -22.94 36.43 40.03
CA LEU A 49 -22.29 37.23 41.06
C LEU A 49 -20.90 36.64 41.40
N ARG A 50 -19.97 37.53 41.80
CA ARG A 50 -18.95 37.46 42.89
C ARG A 50 -18.12 36.16 43.09
N ARG A 51 -16.79 36.19 42.97
CA ARG A 51 -15.70 36.77 43.83
C ARG A 51 -15.23 35.83 44.96
N GLY A 52 -13.90 35.61 44.98
CA GLY A 52 -13.08 35.19 46.14
C GLY A 52 -13.06 33.68 46.38
N GLU A 53 -11.96 33.02 46.73
CA GLU A 53 -10.65 33.43 47.25
C GLU A 53 -9.60 32.36 46.91
N ALA A 54 -8.34 32.78 46.96
CA ALA A 54 -7.15 31.95 46.86
C ALA A 54 -6.73 31.41 48.23
N GLY A 55 -5.96 30.31 48.24
CA GLY A 55 -4.93 30.08 49.25
C GLY A 55 -4.85 28.66 49.82
N GLY A 56 -3.66 28.06 49.77
CA GLY A 56 -3.18 27.12 50.80
C GLY A 56 -2.80 25.70 50.36
N LEU A 57 -1.55 25.53 49.93
CA LEU A 57 -0.73 24.29 49.99
C LEU A 57 -0.49 23.86 51.47
N PRO A 58 0.27 22.78 51.83
CA PRO A 58 0.74 21.55 51.14
C PRO A 58 0.58 20.26 52.02
N GLY A 59 0.97 19.07 51.54
CA GLY A 59 1.26 17.92 52.44
C GLY A 59 1.27 16.52 51.81
N LEU A 60 2.46 15.94 51.71
CA LEU A 60 2.79 14.58 51.22
C LEU A 60 2.50 13.47 52.29
N PRO A 61 2.94 12.20 52.15
CA PRO A 61 2.11 11.02 51.91
C PRO A 61 2.18 10.01 53.08
N CYS A 62 1.52 8.84 53.02
CA CYS A 62 2.01 7.64 53.73
C CYS A 62 1.40 6.30 53.28
N ARG A 63 2.32 5.35 53.07
CA ARG A 63 2.27 3.86 53.16
C ARG A 63 1.50 3.36 54.42
N ALA A 64 1.09 2.10 54.63
CA ALA A 64 1.00 0.83 53.90
C ALA A 64 0.19 -0.17 54.79
N PRO A 65 0.49 -1.49 54.95
CA PRO A 65 -0.48 -2.58 54.76
C PRO A 65 -0.74 -3.48 56.00
N GLY A 66 -1.64 -4.47 55.91
CA GLY A 66 -1.76 -5.58 56.86
C GLY A 66 -2.70 -6.68 56.35
N ARG A 67 -2.22 -7.90 56.06
CA ARG A 67 -2.26 -9.12 56.92
C ARG A 67 -3.68 -9.41 57.44
N GLY A 68 -4.33 -10.56 57.24
CA GLY A 68 -3.91 -11.92 56.91
C GLY A 68 -4.58 -12.89 57.89
N ARG A 69 -5.03 -14.08 57.44
CA ARG A 69 -4.95 -15.40 58.11
C ARG A 69 -6.11 -16.37 57.78
N HIS A 70 -5.67 -17.56 57.36
CA HIS A 70 -6.11 -18.91 57.73
C HIS A 70 -7.59 -19.31 57.74
N ARG A 71 -7.90 -20.38 56.99
CA ARG A 71 -8.23 -21.69 57.60
C ARG A 71 -7.94 -22.85 56.64
N ARG A 72 -7.26 -23.86 57.20
CA ARG A 72 -7.03 -25.21 56.65
C ARG A 72 -8.21 -26.12 57.02
N ARG A 73 -8.45 -27.15 56.20
CA ARG A 73 -8.46 -28.62 56.52
C ARG A 73 -9.50 -29.35 55.66
N SER A 74 -9.05 -30.36 54.90
CA SER A 74 -9.36 -31.81 55.07
C SER A 74 -10.61 -32.24 54.28
N GLN A 75 -10.74 -33.39 53.61
CA GLN A 75 -10.02 -34.67 53.60
C GLN A 75 -10.64 -35.55 52.48
N ALA A 76 -9.86 -36.56 52.03
CA ALA A 76 -10.24 -37.94 51.63
C ALA A 76 -11.34 -38.17 50.56
N ALA A 77 -11.05 -38.78 49.40
CA ALA A 77 -10.77 -40.22 49.16
C ALA A 77 -11.98 -41.16 49.33
N ALA A 78 -12.45 -41.74 48.22
CA ALA A 78 -13.09 -43.06 48.20
C ALA A 78 -12.98 -43.72 46.80
N ARG A 79 -12.49 -44.96 46.82
CA ARG A 79 -12.35 -45.93 45.72
C ARG A 79 -13.64 -46.74 45.54
N ARG A 80 -13.84 -47.31 44.33
CA ARG A 80 -14.07 -48.75 43.98
C ARG A 80 -14.80 -48.81 42.61
N ARG A 81 -14.22 -49.42 41.56
CA ARG A 81 -14.33 -50.85 41.12
C ARG A 81 -15.78 -51.32 41.01
N ALA A 82 -16.26 -52.10 40.06
CA ALA A 82 -15.86 -52.65 38.76
C ALA A 82 -17.06 -53.56 38.40
N HIS A 83 -17.47 -53.71 37.14
CA HIS A 83 -18.10 -54.97 36.70
C HIS A 83 -18.03 -55.13 35.17
N VAL A 84 -17.37 -56.23 34.80
CA VAL A 84 -17.35 -56.88 33.50
C VAL A 84 -18.44 -57.95 33.52
N SER A 85 -19.10 -58.20 32.38
CA SER A 85 -19.49 -59.55 31.96
C SER A 85 -19.84 -59.59 30.47
N ASP A 86 -19.19 -60.54 29.82
CA ASP A 86 -19.35 -61.03 28.44
C ASP A 86 -20.43 -62.13 28.41
N GLY A 87 -21.08 -62.35 27.27
CA GLY A 87 -22.22 -63.28 27.18
C GLY A 87 -22.86 -63.45 25.80
N ARG A 88 -22.08 -63.97 24.83
CA ARG A 88 -22.44 -64.86 23.71
C ARG A 88 -23.92 -65.26 23.39
N ARG A 89 -24.15 -65.38 22.06
CA ARG A 89 -25.03 -66.29 21.27
C ARG A 89 -26.42 -65.81 20.85
N GLY A 90 -26.67 -65.87 19.53
CA GLY A 90 -28.01 -66.05 18.94
C GLY A 90 -28.25 -65.40 17.57
N ALA A 91 -27.87 -66.06 16.48
CA ALA A 91 -28.67 -66.05 15.24
C ALA A 91 -29.70 -67.22 15.36
N PRO A 92 -30.74 -67.40 14.51
CA PRO A 92 -31.06 -66.73 13.23
C PRO A 92 -32.57 -66.39 13.04
N ARG A 93 -32.95 -65.71 11.94
CA ARG A 93 -34.00 -66.17 11.00
C ARG A 93 -34.29 -65.17 9.87
N ALA A 94 -34.27 -65.72 8.66
CA ALA A 94 -34.78 -65.12 7.44
C ALA A 94 -36.32 -65.05 7.44
N LEU A 95 -36.87 -64.05 6.76
CA LEU A 95 -38.12 -64.12 5.99
C LEU A 95 -38.20 -62.89 5.06
N ALA A 96 -38.19 -63.18 3.77
CA ALA A 96 -38.73 -62.33 2.70
C ALA A 96 -39.99 -63.04 2.17
N PRO A 97 -40.77 -62.50 1.22
CA PRO A 97 -41.04 -61.10 0.86
C PRO A 97 -42.56 -60.80 0.90
N GLU A 98 -42.99 -59.54 0.82
CA GLU A 98 -44.36 -59.27 0.33
C GLU A 98 -44.41 -58.03 -0.57
N ASN A 99 -44.89 -58.28 -1.79
CA ASN A 99 -45.16 -57.31 -2.84
C ASN A 99 -46.49 -56.60 -2.57
N ALA A 100 -46.51 -55.26 -2.58
CA ALA A 100 -47.73 -54.52 -2.88
C ALA A 100 -47.43 -53.13 -3.48
N ARG A 101 -47.56 -53.05 -4.81
CA ARG A 101 -48.20 -52.00 -5.64
C ARG A 101 -48.19 -50.55 -5.07
N GLY A 102 -47.53 -49.63 -5.78
CA GLY A 102 -47.79 -48.18 -5.69
C GLY A 102 -49.09 -47.77 -6.42
N PRO A 103 -49.29 -46.49 -6.79
CA PRO A 103 -48.54 -45.27 -6.44
C PRO A 103 -49.44 -44.14 -5.89
N HIS A 104 -48.86 -43.02 -5.42
CA HIS A 104 -49.27 -41.63 -5.72
C HIS A 104 -48.83 -40.63 -4.63
N GLY A 105 -48.15 -39.56 -5.06
CA GLY A 105 -48.40 -38.23 -4.51
C GLY A 105 -47.43 -37.64 -3.48
N GLY A 106 -46.13 -37.87 -3.59
CA GLY A 106 -45.13 -37.05 -2.89
C GLY A 106 -44.74 -35.84 -3.73
N ARG A 107 -45.19 -34.63 -3.36
CA ARG A 107 -44.73 -33.38 -3.98
C ARG A 107 -43.27 -33.13 -3.61
N ASP A 108 -42.41 -33.15 -4.61
CA ASP A 108 -41.00 -32.75 -4.53
C ASP A 108 -40.88 -31.27 -4.16
N VAL A 109 -40.40 -31.00 -2.94
CA VAL A 109 -39.87 -29.68 -2.54
C VAL A 109 -38.35 -29.80 -2.50
N LEU A 110 -37.71 -30.06 -3.65
CA LEU A 110 -36.24 -30.06 -3.74
C LEU A 110 -35.74 -29.67 -5.14
N GLY A 111 -36.30 -28.60 -5.72
CA GLY A 111 -35.99 -28.18 -7.10
C GLY A 111 -35.16 -26.91 -7.25
N LYS A 112 -34.70 -26.26 -6.18
CA LYS A 112 -34.03 -24.93 -6.28
C LYS A 112 -32.50 -24.94 -6.20
N GLY A 113 -31.87 -26.04 -5.80
CA GLY A 113 -30.40 -26.15 -5.72
C GLY A 113 -29.71 -26.69 -6.99
N ALA A 114 -30.43 -27.47 -7.80
CA ALA A 114 -29.84 -28.17 -8.96
C ALA A 114 -29.52 -27.25 -10.15
N GLY A 115 -30.29 -26.15 -10.34
CA GLY A 115 -30.08 -25.24 -11.46
C GLY A 115 -28.82 -24.38 -11.34
N VAL A 116 -28.40 -24.01 -10.13
CA VAL A 116 -27.21 -23.17 -9.90
C VAL A 116 -25.93 -23.99 -10.05
N HIS A 117 -25.90 -25.23 -9.54
CA HIS A 117 -24.76 -26.13 -9.73
C HIS A 117 -24.54 -26.48 -11.22
N ASN A 118 -25.61 -26.78 -11.96
CA ASN A 118 -25.52 -27.02 -13.39
C ASN A 118 -25.04 -25.78 -14.17
N GLY A 119 -25.44 -24.57 -13.77
CA GLY A 119 -24.98 -23.33 -14.40
C GLY A 119 -23.50 -23.02 -14.15
N ILE A 120 -22.98 -23.28 -12.95
CA ILE A 120 -21.56 -23.09 -12.61
C ILE A 120 -20.69 -24.11 -13.36
N GLU A 121 -21.14 -25.37 -13.46
CA GLU A 121 -20.42 -26.40 -14.22
C GLU A 121 -20.45 -26.14 -15.73
N GLN A 122 -21.55 -25.64 -16.28
CA GLN A 122 -21.63 -25.18 -17.67
C GLN A 122 -20.70 -23.98 -17.93
N LEU A 123 -20.60 -23.04 -17.00
CA LEU A 123 -19.64 -21.93 -17.08
C LEU A 123 -18.19 -22.42 -17.02
N ALA A 124 -17.88 -23.37 -16.13
CA ALA A 124 -16.54 -23.93 -15.99
C ALA A 124 -16.09 -24.71 -17.25
N THR A 125 -16.99 -25.50 -17.82
CA THR A 125 -16.74 -26.25 -19.08
C THR A 125 -16.62 -25.31 -20.27
N THR A 126 -17.47 -24.28 -20.36
CA THR A 126 -17.35 -23.23 -21.39
C THR A 126 -16.02 -22.48 -21.26
N TRP A 127 -15.59 -22.16 -20.03
CA TRP A 127 -14.32 -21.50 -19.77
C TRP A 127 -13.10 -22.35 -20.17
N GLN A 128 -13.16 -23.65 -19.92
CA GLN A 128 -12.11 -24.59 -20.32
C GLN A 128 -12.08 -24.80 -21.84
N SER A 129 -13.22 -24.66 -22.52
CA SER A 129 -13.30 -24.76 -23.99
C SER A 129 -12.72 -23.56 -24.75
N LEU A 130 -12.49 -22.43 -24.07
CA LEU A 130 -11.89 -21.25 -24.69
C LEU A 130 -10.40 -21.49 -25.04
N PRO A 131 -9.92 -20.95 -26.17
CA PRO A 131 -8.49 -20.96 -26.51
C PRO A 131 -7.63 -20.34 -25.41
N ASP A 132 -6.41 -20.85 -25.22
CA ASP A 132 -5.54 -20.44 -24.12
C ASP A 132 -5.18 -18.94 -24.14
N TYR A 133 -5.08 -18.33 -25.33
CA TYR A 133 -4.87 -16.89 -25.45
C TYR A 133 -6.06 -16.09 -24.90
N ALA A 134 -7.31 -16.52 -25.18
CA ALA A 134 -8.52 -15.84 -24.72
C ALA A 134 -8.67 -15.96 -23.20
N ARG A 135 -8.35 -17.13 -22.64
CA ARG A 135 -8.32 -17.35 -21.19
C ARG A 135 -7.28 -16.44 -20.51
N SER A 136 -6.09 -16.33 -21.09
CA SER A 136 -5.01 -15.50 -20.57
C SER A 136 -5.37 -14.01 -20.63
N THR A 137 -5.92 -13.53 -21.75
CA THR A 137 -6.39 -12.15 -21.89
C THR A 137 -7.51 -11.81 -20.90
N ALA A 138 -8.45 -12.73 -20.69
CA ALA A 138 -9.52 -12.53 -19.71
C ALA A 138 -8.97 -12.44 -18.27
N TRP A 139 -8.01 -13.28 -17.90
CA TRP A 139 -7.32 -13.18 -16.60
C TRP A 139 -6.56 -11.86 -16.44
N ILE A 140 -5.84 -11.42 -17.47
CA ILE A 140 -5.15 -10.13 -17.47
C ILE A 140 -6.16 -9.01 -17.22
N LEU A 141 -7.29 -9.01 -17.94
CA LEU A 141 -8.34 -8.00 -17.77
C LEU A 141 -8.91 -7.98 -16.35
N VAL A 142 -9.20 -9.15 -15.78
CA VAL A 142 -9.70 -9.25 -14.39
C VAL A 142 -8.69 -8.66 -13.41
N ILE A 143 -7.40 -8.98 -13.56
CA ILE A 143 -6.35 -8.46 -12.68
C ILE A 143 -6.18 -6.94 -12.86
N THR A 144 -6.18 -6.44 -14.09
CA THR A 144 -6.09 -4.99 -14.36
C THR A 144 -7.27 -4.24 -13.74
N VAL A 145 -8.49 -4.73 -13.90
CA VAL A 145 -9.69 -4.11 -13.32
C VAL A 145 -9.62 -4.17 -11.79
N ALA A 146 -9.25 -5.30 -11.21
CA ALA A 146 -9.08 -5.45 -9.77
C ALA A 146 -8.00 -4.51 -9.22
N LEU A 147 -6.91 -4.32 -9.95
CA LEU A 147 -5.84 -3.40 -9.59
C LEU A 147 -6.30 -1.93 -9.63
N ILE A 148 -7.01 -1.50 -10.68
CA ILE A 148 -7.55 -0.14 -10.78
C ILE A 148 -8.52 0.14 -9.62
N ILE A 149 -9.38 -0.82 -9.27
CA ILE A 149 -10.27 -0.70 -8.11
C ILE A 149 -9.45 -0.63 -6.81
N SER A 150 -8.40 -1.45 -6.68
CA SER A 150 -7.51 -1.45 -5.51
C SER A 150 -6.80 -0.12 -5.34
N VAL A 151 -6.29 0.48 -6.43
CA VAL A 151 -5.71 1.82 -6.42
C VAL A 151 -6.75 2.85 -5.98
N ALA A 152 -7.95 2.82 -6.55
CA ALA A 152 -9.02 3.75 -6.16
C ALA A 152 -9.32 3.65 -4.66
N LEU A 153 -9.48 2.43 -4.12
CA LEU A 153 -9.71 2.22 -2.69
C LEU A 153 -8.51 2.63 -1.83
N LEU A 154 -7.29 2.45 -2.33
CA LEU A 154 -6.06 2.84 -1.64
C LEU A 154 -5.98 4.36 -1.46
N THR A 155 -6.38 5.16 -2.44
CA THR A 155 -6.44 6.63 -2.28
C THR A 155 -7.41 7.06 -1.18
N LEU A 156 -8.53 6.35 -1.00
CA LEU A 156 -9.45 6.59 0.13
C LEU A 156 -8.80 6.18 1.45
N TRP A 157 -8.15 5.01 1.46
CA TRP A 157 -7.50 4.46 2.64
C TRP A 157 -6.41 5.39 3.15
N GLU A 158 -5.55 5.89 2.26
CA GLU A 158 -4.54 6.89 2.56
C GLU A 158 -5.12 8.13 3.24
N ARG A 159 -6.16 8.74 2.65
CA ARG A 159 -6.81 9.93 3.22
C ARG A 159 -7.43 9.66 4.60
N LYS A 160 -7.87 8.44 4.87
CA LYS A 160 -8.40 8.04 6.18
C LYS A 160 -7.29 7.83 7.20
N VAL A 161 -6.24 7.09 6.87
CA VAL A 161 -5.09 6.81 7.76
C VAL A 161 -4.39 8.10 8.17
N ILE A 162 -4.03 8.95 7.19
CA ILE A 162 -3.38 10.24 7.48
C ILE A 162 -4.30 11.14 8.31
N GLY A 163 -5.61 11.15 8.02
CA GLY A 163 -6.59 11.87 8.81
C GLY A 163 -6.57 11.44 10.28
N TRP A 164 -6.65 10.13 10.53
CA TRP A 164 -6.67 9.58 11.89
C TRP A 164 -5.38 9.86 12.66
N MET A 165 -4.23 9.77 12.02
CA MET A 165 -2.94 10.10 12.64
C MET A 165 -2.83 11.59 12.97
N GLN A 166 -3.42 12.46 12.15
CA GLN A 166 -3.49 13.91 12.36
C GLN A 166 -4.69 14.36 13.22
N LEU A 167 -5.37 13.43 13.92
CA LEU A 167 -6.55 13.69 14.76
C LEU A 167 -7.71 14.41 14.03
N ARG A 168 -7.83 14.20 12.71
CA ARG A 168 -8.95 14.71 11.88
C ARG A 168 -9.70 13.57 11.21
N ARG A 169 -10.96 13.81 10.84
CA ARG A 169 -11.74 12.81 10.10
C ARG A 169 -11.40 12.89 8.62
N GLY A 170 -11.05 11.75 8.02
CA GLY A 170 -10.93 11.62 6.56
C GLY A 170 -12.29 11.74 5.83
N PRO A 171 -12.33 11.53 4.50
CA PRO A 171 -13.56 11.63 3.71
C PRO A 171 -14.70 10.78 4.27
N ASN A 172 -15.83 11.41 4.60
CA ASN A 172 -16.96 10.77 5.33
C ASN A 172 -18.35 11.04 4.72
N ARG A 173 -18.46 11.85 3.65
CA ARG A 173 -19.76 12.31 3.14
C ARG A 173 -20.25 11.56 1.91
N VAL A 174 -19.39 11.34 0.91
CA VAL A 174 -19.76 10.63 -0.33
C VAL A 174 -19.95 9.15 -0.03
N ARG A 175 -21.20 8.67 -0.13
CA ARG A 175 -21.58 7.28 0.14
C ARG A 175 -21.83 6.55 -1.18
N LEU A 176 -21.26 5.35 -1.32
CA LEU A 176 -21.58 4.44 -2.41
C LEU A 176 -22.54 3.37 -1.89
N PHE A 177 -23.70 3.23 -2.53
CA PHE A 177 -24.76 2.26 -2.18
C PHE A 177 -25.18 2.23 -0.70
N GLY A 178 -24.97 3.31 0.06
CA GLY A 178 -25.34 3.39 1.47
C GLY A 178 -24.50 2.55 2.45
N VAL A 179 -23.50 1.80 1.98
CA VAL A 179 -22.80 0.76 2.77
C VAL A 179 -21.76 1.34 3.74
N ALA A 180 -20.98 2.34 3.31
CA ALA A 180 -19.96 2.96 4.16
C ALA A 180 -19.75 4.45 3.84
N PRO A 181 -19.55 5.30 4.86
CA PRO A 181 -19.26 6.71 4.62
C PRO A 181 -17.86 6.89 4.01
N GLY A 182 -17.80 7.64 2.91
CA GLY A 182 -16.59 7.94 2.16
C GLY A 182 -16.24 6.95 1.04
N LEU A 183 -16.91 5.79 0.94
CA LEU A 183 -16.56 4.77 -0.05
C LEU A 183 -16.77 5.23 -1.50
N GLY A 184 -17.66 6.20 -1.73
CA GLY A 184 -17.88 6.76 -3.06
C GLY A 184 -16.87 7.84 -3.45
N GLN A 185 -15.96 8.24 -2.56
CA GLN A 185 -15.01 9.33 -2.83
C GLN A 185 -14.06 9.02 -3.99
N PRO A 186 -13.41 7.85 -4.09
CA PRO A 186 -12.50 7.57 -5.20
C PRO A 186 -13.21 7.61 -6.56
N PHE A 187 -14.44 7.10 -6.62
CA PHE A 187 -15.24 7.13 -7.85
C PHE A 187 -15.62 8.57 -8.23
N ALA A 188 -15.94 9.42 -7.26
CA ALA A 188 -16.19 10.83 -7.51
C ALA A 188 -14.92 11.57 -7.98
N ASP A 189 -13.76 11.24 -7.42
CA ASP A 189 -12.47 11.82 -7.83
C ASP A 189 -12.10 11.41 -9.26
N VAL A 190 -12.27 10.12 -9.62
CA VAL A 190 -12.06 9.63 -10.98
C VAL A 190 -13.03 10.29 -11.96
N LEU A 191 -14.33 10.33 -11.64
CA LEU A 191 -15.33 10.97 -12.49
C LEU A 191 -15.05 12.46 -12.69
N LYS A 192 -14.63 13.16 -11.63
CA LYS A 192 -14.19 14.55 -11.70
C LYS A 192 -13.02 14.73 -12.66
N LEU A 193 -12.00 13.87 -12.59
CA LEU A 193 -10.82 13.97 -13.45
C LEU A 193 -11.12 13.60 -14.91
N LEU A 194 -12.06 12.69 -15.16
CA LEU A 194 -12.55 12.34 -16.50
C LEU A 194 -13.35 13.48 -17.15
N LEU A 195 -14.19 14.17 -16.38
CA LEU A 195 -15.00 15.29 -16.87
C LEU A 195 -14.22 16.60 -16.97
N LYS A 196 -13.06 16.68 -16.34
CA LYS A 196 -12.23 17.88 -16.34
C LYS A 196 -11.52 18.03 -17.68
N GLU A 197 -11.56 19.23 -18.23
CA GLU A 197 -10.87 19.60 -19.46
C GLU A 197 -9.35 19.36 -19.37
N VAL A 198 -8.80 18.78 -20.45
CA VAL A 198 -7.37 18.55 -20.61
C VAL A 198 -6.76 19.78 -21.27
N VAL A 199 -6.10 20.62 -20.47
CA VAL A 199 -5.35 21.78 -20.98
C VAL A 199 -4.00 21.28 -21.47
N VAL A 200 -3.66 21.60 -22.72
CA VAL A 200 -2.35 21.29 -23.32
C VAL A 200 -1.61 22.60 -23.57
N PRO A 201 -0.38 22.79 -23.05
CA PRO A 201 0.35 24.04 -23.25
C PRO A 201 0.64 24.33 -24.72
N ALA A 202 0.55 25.60 -25.13
CA ALA A 202 0.69 26.00 -26.54
C ALA A 202 2.08 25.68 -27.12
N ASN A 203 3.13 25.82 -26.33
CA ASN A 203 4.53 25.57 -26.72
C ASN A 203 5.01 24.15 -26.37
N SER A 204 4.11 23.21 -26.03
CA SER A 204 4.48 21.82 -25.71
C SER A 204 4.58 20.93 -26.95
N ASP A 205 5.34 19.84 -26.84
CA ASP A 205 5.26 18.76 -27.83
C ASP A 205 3.97 17.96 -27.60
N LYS A 206 2.98 18.17 -28.47
CA LYS A 206 1.64 17.57 -28.34
C LYS A 206 1.64 16.05 -28.46
N PHE A 207 2.62 15.45 -29.14
CA PHE A 207 2.70 13.99 -29.29
C PHE A 207 3.25 13.38 -28.01
N LEU A 208 4.42 13.84 -27.58
CA LEU A 208 5.07 13.35 -26.36
C LEU A 208 4.23 13.64 -25.11
N PHE A 209 3.59 14.81 -25.05
CA PHE A 209 2.77 15.20 -23.89
C PHE A 209 1.60 14.23 -23.66
N ARG A 210 0.96 13.74 -24.72
CA ARG A 210 -0.13 12.75 -24.61
C ARG A 210 0.37 11.33 -24.40
N LEU A 211 1.56 11.01 -24.90
CA LEU A 211 2.15 9.69 -24.80
C LEU A 211 2.80 9.42 -23.44
N ALA A 212 3.36 10.44 -22.78
CA ALA A 212 4.09 10.29 -21.52
C ALA A 212 3.30 9.58 -20.40
N PRO A 213 2.02 9.93 -20.11
CA PRO A 213 1.25 9.22 -19.10
C PRO A 213 1.03 7.73 -19.45
N VAL A 214 0.95 7.40 -20.74
CA VAL A 214 0.80 6.01 -21.20
C VAL A 214 2.11 5.24 -21.01
N ILE A 215 3.25 5.86 -21.31
CA ILE A 215 4.58 5.26 -21.07
C ILE A 215 4.80 4.99 -19.58
N ALA A 216 4.31 5.85 -18.68
CA ALA A 216 4.38 5.60 -17.24
C ALA A 216 3.43 4.47 -16.79
N LEU A 217 2.21 4.43 -17.33
CA LEU A 217 1.17 3.49 -16.89
C LEU A 217 1.39 2.05 -17.41
N VAL A 218 1.80 1.89 -18.67
CA VAL A 218 1.91 0.57 -19.30
C VAL A 218 2.86 -0.36 -18.53
N PRO A 219 4.08 0.05 -18.15
CA PRO A 219 4.98 -0.80 -17.37
C PRO A 219 4.43 -1.12 -15.97
N ALA A 220 3.79 -0.13 -15.32
CA ALA A 220 3.18 -0.31 -13.99
C ALA A 220 2.08 -1.38 -13.99
N LEU A 221 1.30 -1.49 -15.09
CA LEU A 221 0.30 -2.53 -15.27
C LEU A 221 0.89 -3.84 -15.78
N ALA A 222 1.86 -3.78 -16.71
CA ALA A 222 2.49 -4.96 -17.30
C ALA A 222 3.26 -5.79 -16.26
N ALA A 223 3.84 -5.15 -15.24
CA ALA A 223 4.58 -5.83 -14.17
C ALA A 223 3.73 -6.87 -13.42
N TRP A 224 2.41 -6.69 -13.38
CA TRP A 224 1.48 -7.62 -12.75
C TRP A 224 1.32 -8.96 -13.47
N ALA A 225 1.77 -9.08 -14.72
CA ALA A 225 1.63 -10.30 -15.51
C ALA A 225 2.41 -11.51 -14.94
N VAL A 226 3.47 -11.25 -14.17
CA VAL A 226 4.36 -12.31 -13.65
C VAL A 226 4.14 -12.58 -12.15
N ILE A 227 3.39 -11.72 -11.47
CA ILE A 227 3.17 -11.83 -10.03
C ILE A 227 2.33 -13.07 -9.73
N PRO A 228 2.81 -13.97 -8.85
CA PRO A 228 2.08 -15.18 -8.57
C PRO A 228 1.10 -14.92 -7.39
N LEU A 229 -0.20 -14.97 -7.68
CA LEU A 229 -1.26 -14.61 -6.71
C LEU A 229 -1.68 -15.80 -5.83
N SER A 230 -1.66 -17.00 -6.40
CA SER A 230 -1.89 -18.25 -5.69
C SER A 230 -1.13 -19.39 -6.38
N PRO A 231 -1.08 -20.61 -5.79
CA PRO A 231 -0.38 -21.74 -6.39
C PRO A 231 -0.84 -22.08 -7.81
N GLU A 232 -2.11 -21.82 -8.12
CA GLU A 232 -2.77 -22.14 -9.40
C GLU A 232 -3.04 -20.90 -10.27
N VAL A 233 -3.16 -19.72 -9.67
CA VAL A 233 -3.44 -18.46 -10.36
C VAL A 233 -2.15 -17.69 -10.57
N VAL A 234 -1.47 -17.99 -11.68
CA VAL A 234 -0.35 -17.23 -12.22
C VAL A 234 -0.63 -16.99 -13.70
N VAL A 235 -0.64 -15.73 -14.13
CA VAL A 235 -0.98 -15.34 -15.51
C VAL A 235 0.08 -15.83 -16.50
N SER A 236 1.36 -15.61 -16.18
CA SER A 236 2.48 -16.12 -16.97
C SER A 236 3.58 -16.68 -16.08
N LYS A 237 3.92 -17.95 -16.29
CA LYS A 237 5.07 -18.60 -15.66
C LYS A 237 6.32 -18.27 -16.45
N ALA A 238 6.81 -17.03 -16.31
CA ALA A 238 8.07 -16.63 -16.92
C ALA A 238 9.25 -17.17 -16.11
N ASP A 239 10.18 -17.87 -16.78
CA ASP A 239 11.39 -18.41 -16.14
C ASP A 239 12.31 -17.28 -15.63
N ALA A 240 12.38 -16.18 -16.39
CA ALA A 240 13.14 -14.98 -16.06
C ALA A 240 12.25 -13.88 -15.43
N GLY A 241 11.36 -14.27 -14.52
CA GLY A 241 10.34 -13.36 -13.96
C GLY A 241 10.89 -12.14 -13.24
N LEU A 242 12.00 -12.29 -12.51
CA LEU A 242 12.66 -11.14 -11.86
C LEU A 242 13.26 -10.15 -12.87
N LEU A 243 13.95 -10.63 -13.91
CA LEU A 243 14.55 -9.77 -14.93
C LEU A 243 13.48 -9.00 -15.70
N TYR A 244 12.35 -9.65 -15.98
CA TYR A 244 11.17 -8.99 -16.53
C TYR A 244 10.71 -7.82 -15.66
N LEU A 245 10.55 -8.03 -14.35
CA LEU A 245 10.15 -6.96 -13.42
C LEU A 245 11.13 -5.80 -13.44
N LEU A 246 12.43 -6.07 -13.32
CA LEU A 246 13.47 -5.02 -13.35
C LEU A 246 13.43 -4.23 -14.67
N SER A 247 13.28 -4.91 -15.81
CA SER A 247 13.18 -4.22 -17.10
C SER A 247 11.96 -3.31 -17.22
N LEU A 248 10.81 -3.72 -16.65
CA LEU A 248 9.60 -2.92 -16.70
C LEU A 248 9.65 -1.73 -15.75
N THR A 249 10.19 -1.89 -14.54
CA THR A 249 10.36 -0.78 -13.60
C THR A 249 11.26 0.30 -14.20
N SER A 250 12.36 -0.10 -14.84
CA SER A 250 13.27 0.83 -15.52
C SER A 250 12.59 1.56 -16.68
N MET A 251 11.62 0.93 -17.36
CA MET A 251 10.83 1.61 -18.39
C MET A 251 9.90 2.70 -17.82
N GLY A 252 9.47 2.57 -16.57
CA GLY A 252 8.65 3.58 -15.89
C GLY A 252 9.34 4.94 -15.76
N VAL A 253 10.65 4.95 -15.53
CA VAL A 253 11.47 6.17 -15.41
C VAL A 253 11.40 7.02 -16.67
N TYR A 254 11.37 6.40 -17.86
CA TYR A 254 11.23 7.14 -19.13
C TYR A 254 9.91 7.90 -19.21
N GLY A 255 8.83 7.37 -18.62
CA GLY A 255 7.55 8.07 -18.55
C GLY A 255 7.66 9.43 -17.85
N VAL A 256 8.41 9.49 -16.74
CA VAL A 256 8.63 10.73 -15.97
C VAL A 256 9.53 11.72 -16.72
N ILE A 257 10.62 11.24 -17.33
CA ILE A 257 11.54 12.10 -18.10
C ILE A 257 10.80 12.73 -19.30
N VAL A 258 10.09 11.91 -20.07
CA VAL A 258 9.34 12.38 -21.25
C VAL A 258 8.23 13.35 -20.83
N ALA A 259 7.59 13.13 -19.68
CA ALA A 259 6.56 14.03 -19.16
C ALA A 259 7.11 15.45 -18.90
N GLY A 260 8.23 15.55 -18.18
CA GLY A 260 8.84 16.85 -17.89
C GLY A 260 9.42 17.54 -19.11
N TRP A 261 9.98 16.79 -20.06
CA TRP A 261 10.49 17.35 -21.33
C TRP A 261 9.36 17.86 -22.22
N ALA A 262 8.29 17.08 -22.38
CA ALA A 262 7.18 17.41 -23.27
C ALA A 262 6.42 18.68 -22.84
N ALA A 263 6.35 18.94 -21.54
CA ALA A 263 5.72 20.10 -20.93
C ALA A 263 6.34 21.45 -21.37
N ASN A 264 7.60 21.47 -21.83
CA ASN A 264 8.34 22.66 -22.23
C ASN A 264 8.30 23.81 -21.20
N SER A 265 8.41 23.45 -19.91
CA SER A 265 8.47 24.39 -18.79
C SER A 265 9.73 24.11 -17.96
N LYS A 266 10.47 25.17 -17.60
CA LYS A 266 11.77 25.05 -16.91
C LYS A 266 11.63 24.32 -15.56
N TYR A 267 10.56 24.59 -14.82
CA TYR A 267 10.31 23.96 -13.53
C TYR A 267 9.90 22.50 -13.67
N ALA A 268 9.03 22.18 -14.63
CA ALA A 268 8.60 20.81 -14.89
C ALA A 268 9.78 19.92 -15.32
N PHE A 269 10.65 20.43 -16.18
CA PHE A 269 11.84 19.71 -16.62
C PHE A 269 12.85 19.47 -15.48
N LEU A 270 13.13 20.49 -14.66
CA LEU A 270 14.01 20.33 -13.50
C LEU A 270 13.42 19.34 -12.47
N GLY A 271 12.10 19.36 -12.27
CA GLY A 271 11.42 18.40 -11.41
C GLY A 271 11.52 16.96 -11.93
N ALA A 272 11.28 16.75 -13.23
CA ALA A 272 11.43 15.44 -13.85
C ALA A 272 12.85 14.89 -13.76
N MET A 273 13.87 15.72 -14.00
CA MET A 273 15.27 15.29 -13.91
C MET A 273 15.68 14.91 -12.48
N ARG A 274 15.15 15.60 -11.47
CA ARG A 274 15.36 15.24 -10.05
C ARG A 274 14.72 13.89 -9.71
N SER A 275 13.45 13.72 -10.07
CA SER A 275 12.71 12.47 -9.86
C SER A 275 13.36 11.30 -10.57
N ALA A 276 13.75 11.48 -11.84
CA ALA A 276 14.40 10.45 -12.63
C ALA A 276 15.74 10.03 -12.04
N ALA A 277 16.58 10.99 -11.63
CA ALA A 277 17.86 10.68 -10.99
C ALA A 277 17.67 9.91 -9.68
N GLN A 278 16.64 10.25 -8.89
CA GLN A 278 16.30 9.55 -7.67
C GLN A 278 15.87 8.10 -7.96
N MET A 279 14.87 7.89 -8.83
CA MET A 279 14.36 6.56 -9.15
C MET A 279 15.48 5.65 -9.66
N VAL A 280 16.29 6.09 -10.62
CA VAL A 280 17.40 5.28 -11.17
C VAL A 280 18.42 4.90 -10.08
N ALA A 281 18.75 5.82 -9.16
CA ALA A 281 19.70 5.53 -8.10
C ALA A 281 19.18 4.47 -7.12
N TYR A 282 17.90 4.53 -6.75
CA TYR A 282 17.27 3.58 -5.83
C TYR A 282 16.90 2.25 -6.51
N GLU A 283 16.68 2.24 -7.82
CA GLU A 283 16.47 1.02 -8.59
C GLU A 283 17.70 0.11 -8.56
N ILE A 284 18.91 0.69 -8.65
CA ILE A 284 20.17 -0.08 -8.53
C ILE A 284 20.28 -0.72 -7.14
N ALA A 285 20.00 0.04 -6.07
CA ALA A 285 20.04 -0.47 -4.71
C ALA A 285 19.02 -1.59 -4.48
N MET A 286 17.81 -1.42 -5.02
CA MET A 286 16.74 -2.42 -4.99
C MET A 286 17.14 -3.68 -5.77
N GLY A 287 17.74 -3.52 -6.95
CA GLY A 287 18.23 -4.62 -7.78
C GLY A 287 19.28 -5.47 -7.06
N PHE A 288 20.25 -4.86 -6.38
CA PHE A 288 21.24 -5.59 -5.57
C PHE A 288 20.61 -6.34 -4.40
N ALA A 289 19.59 -5.78 -3.74
CA ALA A 289 18.86 -6.49 -2.69
C ALA A 289 18.14 -7.74 -3.23
N LEU A 290 17.58 -7.67 -4.44
CA LEU A 290 16.93 -8.81 -5.10
C LEU A 290 17.91 -9.91 -5.52
N VAL A 291 19.14 -9.56 -5.91
CA VAL A 291 20.19 -10.55 -6.18
C VAL A 291 20.47 -11.41 -4.96
N GLY A 292 20.47 -10.85 -3.75
CA GLY A 292 20.64 -11.63 -2.52
C GLY A 292 19.52 -12.66 -2.30
N VAL A 293 18.27 -12.32 -2.63
CA VAL A 293 17.13 -13.24 -2.57
C VAL A 293 17.26 -14.36 -3.62
N LEU A 294 17.74 -14.03 -4.82
CA LEU A 294 18.03 -15.03 -5.85
C LEU A 294 19.09 -16.03 -5.40
N MET A 295 20.17 -15.57 -4.77
CA MET A 295 21.22 -16.45 -4.27
C MET A 295 20.70 -17.41 -3.19
N ALA A 296 19.80 -16.95 -2.33
CA ALA A 296 19.16 -17.79 -1.31
C ALA A 296 18.20 -18.83 -1.91
N THR A 297 17.50 -18.49 -2.99
CA THR A 297 16.48 -19.36 -3.60
C THR A 297 17.04 -20.30 -4.67
N GLY A 298 18.04 -19.86 -5.45
CA GLY A 298 18.57 -20.58 -6.61
C GLY A 298 17.68 -20.54 -7.87
N SER A 299 16.65 -19.68 -7.91
CA SER A 299 15.73 -19.56 -9.06
C SER A 299 15.27 -18.12 -9.28
N MET A 300 15.07 -17.74 -10.55
CA MET A 300 14.51 -16.44 -10.95
C MET A 300 12.98 -16.45 -11.11
N ASN A 301 12.35 -17.62 -11.02
CA ASN A 301 10.92 -17.76 -11.13
C ASN A 301 10.26 -17.39 -9.79
N LEU A 302 9.38 -16.38 -9.81
CA LEU A 302 8.70 -15.88 -8.60
C LEU A 302 7.89 -16.96 -7.89
N GLY A 303 7.27 -17.88 -8.65
CA GLY A 303 6.51 -18.99 -8.07
C GLY A 303 7.39 -19.96 -7.30
N THR A 304 8.61 -20.22 -7.79
CA THR A 304 9.59 -21.05 -7.08
C THR A 304 10.11 -20.33 -5.84
N ILE A 305 10.37 -19.02 -5.91
CA ILE A 305 10.78 -18.20 -4.75
C ILE A 305 9.77 -18.25 -3.61
N VAL A 306 8.47 -18.23 -3.91
CA VAL A 306 7.46 -18.38 -2.85
C VAL A 306 7.49 -19.80 -2.28
N ARG A 307 7.58 -20.83 -3.14
CA ARG A 307 7.55 -22.23 -2.70
C ARG A 307 8.74 -22.62 -1.82
N THR A 308 9.93 -22.07 -2.04
CA THR A 308 11.11 -22.34 -1.17
C THR A 308 10.95 -21.77 0.23
N GLN A 309 10.07 -20.78 0.42
CA GLN A 309 9.76 -20.19 1.71
C GLN A 309 8.67 -20.97 2.49
N ALA A 310 8.30 -22.18 2.02
CA ALA A 310 7.33 -23.02 2.72
C ALA A 310 7.88 -23.53 4.06
N GLY A 311 7.01 -23.64 5.07
CA GLY A 311 7.39 -24.06 6.42
C GLY A 311 7.13 -23.02 7.52
N GLY A 312 6.29 -22.02 7.23
CA GLY A 312 5.80 -21.04 8.20
C GLY A 312 6.74 -19.84 8.40
N ILE A 313 6.40 -18.97 9.34
CA ILE A 313 7.03 -17.64 9.51
C ILE A 313 8.56 -17.67 9.71
N GLY A 314 9.11 -18.75 10.27
CA GLY A 314 10.55 -18.92 10.51
C GLY A 314 11.34 -19.35 9.27
N SER A 315 10.67 -19.88 8.24
CA SER A 315 11.27 -20.29 6.97
C SER A 315 11.27 -19.16 5.93
N TRP A 316 10.53 -18.09 6.18
CA TRP A 316 10.46 -16.94 5.30
C TRP A 316 11.78 -16.16 5.27
N ASN A 317 12.09 -15.60 4.11
CA ASN A 317 13.35 -14.92 3.84
C ASN A 317 13.59 -13.68 4.71
N TRP A 318 12.54 -13.05 5.27
CA TRP A 318 12.67 -11.84 6.10
C TRP A 318 13.59 -12.01 7.31
N PHE A 319 13.66 -13.21 7.90
CA PHE A 319 14.43 -13.44 9.13
C PHE A 319 15.93 -13.45 8.84
N TRP A 320 16.36 -14.20 7.81
CA TRP A 320 17.77 -14.35 7.44
C TRP A 320 18.28 -13.17 6.60
N LEU A 321 17.43 -12.63 5.73
CA LEU A 321 17.77 -11.54 4.82
C LEU A 321 17.24 -10.18 5.33
N PHE A 322 17.12 -10.01 6.64
CA PHE A 322 16.55 -8.79 7.23
C PHE A 322 17.23 -7.49 6.77
N PRO A 323 18.59 -7.39 6.69
CA PRO A 323 19.23 -6.18 6.16
C PRO A 323 18.86 -5.89 4.71
N LEU A 324 18.76 -6.93 3.86
CA LEU A 324 18.36 -6.79 2.47
C LEU A 324 16.89 -6.40 2.34
N LEU A 325 16.02 -6.90 3.22
CA LEU A 325 14.64 -6.45 3.31
C LEU A 325 14.56 -4.95 3.59
N MET A 326 15.36 -4.44 4.53
CA MET A 326 15.39 -3.01 4.84
C MET A 326 15.86 -2.18 3.64
N VAL A 327 16.94 -2.60 2.97
CA VAL A 327 17.44 -1.92 1.75
C VAL A 327 16.38 -1.93 0.66
N TYR A 328 15.75 -3.08 0.41
CA TYR A 328 14.70 -3.23 -0.59
C TYR A 328 13.50 -2.33 -0.29
N PHE A 329 13.01 -2.35 0.95
CA PHE A 329 11.80 -1.61 1.33
C PHE A 329 12.04 -0.10 1.34
N ILE A 330 13.16 0.37 1.87
CA ILE A 330 13.52 1.80 1.86
C ILE A 330 13.72 2.29 0.41
N SER A 331 14.43 1.52 -0.42
CA SER A 331 14.58 1.85 -1.84
C SER A 331 13.24 1.83 -2.58
N GLY A 332 12.35 0.91 -2.21
CA GLY A 332 10.99 0.83 -2.74
C GLY A 332 10.14 2.06 -2.40
N VAL A 333 10.26 2.62 -1.20
CA VAL A 333 9.61 3.88 -0.84
C VAL A 333 10.15 5.02 -1.70
N ALA A 334 11.46 5.10 -1.86
CA ALA A 334 12.12 6.14 -2.66
C ALA A 334 11.79 6.07 -4.16
N GLU A 335 11.67 4.86 -4.71
CA GLU A 335 11.26 4.61 -6.10
C GLU A 335 9.86 5.16 -6.39
N THR A 336 8.94 5.06 -5.43
CA THR A 336 7.57 5.58 -5.60
C THR A 336 7.44 7.09 -5.42
N ASN A 337 8.55 7.81 -5.22
CA ASN A 337 8.58 9.25 -4.92
C ASN A 337 7.66 9.63 -3.75
N ARG A 338 7.49 8.74 -2.76
CA ARG A 338 6.65 9.01 -1.58
C ARG A 338 7.48 9.51 -0.41
N ALA A 339 6.83 10.30 0.45
CA ALA A 339 7.44 10.78 1.68
C ALA A 339 8.01 9.60 2.48
N PRO A 340 9.25 9.69 2.99
CA PRO A 340 10.06 10.91 3.16
C PRO A 340 10.88 11.35 1.91
N PHE A 341 10.92 10.56 0.85
CA PHE A 341 11.74 10.83 -0.35
C PHE A 341 10.93 11.51 -1.46
N ASP A 342 10.10 12.48 -1.09
CA ASP A 342 9.22 13.23 -2.01
C ASP A 342 9.84 14.56 -2.47
N VAL A 343 11.15 14.53 -2.75
CA VAL A 343 11.94 15.68 -3.21
C VAL A 343 11.66 16.00 -4.70
N ALA A 344 10.85 15.14 -5.33
CA ALA A 344 10.42 15.21 -6.71
C ALA A 344 9.06 15.89 -6.90
N GLU A 345 8.09 15.70 -5.98
CA GLU A 345 6.81 16.42 -6.01
C GLU A 345 6.80 17.65 -5.11
N GLY A 346 7.88 17.86 -4.33
CA GLY A 346 8.08 18.94 -3.36
C GLY A 346 7.33 20.23 -3.67
N GLU A 347 6.17 20.39 -3.02
CA GLU A 347 5.24 21.51 -3.25
C GLU A 347 5.87 22.87 -2.97
N SER A 348 6.85 22.90 -2.04
CA SER A 348 7.56 24.10 -1.62
C SER A 348 8.70 24.52 -2.56
N GLU A 349 9.22 23.60 -3.39
CA GLU A 349 10.41 23.82 -4.21
C GLU A 349 10.12 23.84 -5.73
N ILE A 350 9.22 22.98 -6.21
CA ILE A 350 8.91 22.85 -7.64
C ILE A 350 7.40 22.67 -7.94
N VAL A 351 6.51 22.98 -6.99
CA VAL A 351 5.05 23.11 -7.20
C VAL A 351 4.44 21.87 -7.89
N ALA A 352 4.86 20.65 -7.51
CA ALA A 352 4.46 19.34 -8.07
C ALA A 352 5.29 18.80 -9.27
N GLY A 353 6.47 19.37 -9.56
CA GLY A 353 7.47 18.74 -10.42
C GLY A 353 7.00 18.46 -11.85
N PHE A 354 7.07 17.21 -12.29
CA PHE A 354 6.67 16.83 -13.65
C PHE A 354 5.14 16.82 -13.88
N HIS A 355 4.34 16.96 -12.82
CA HIS A 355 2.88 17.03 -12.91
C HIS A 355 2.34 18.44 -13.23
N VAL A 356 3.17 19.49 -13.12
CA VAL A 356 2.74 20.90 -13.13
C VAL A 356 1.83 21.26 -14.31
N GLU A 357 2.16 20.79 -15.51
CA GLU A 357 1.43 21.14 -16.73
C GLU A 357 0.30 20.15 -17.09
N TYR A 358 0.16 19.05 -16.34
CA TYR A 358 -0.82 18.01 -16.64
C TYR A 358 -2.18 18.27 -15.96
N SER A 359 -3.27 18.17 -16.73
CA SER A 359 -4.65 18.36 -16.25
C SER A 359 -5.56 17.18 -16.59
N GLY A 360 -6.65 17.06 -15.83
CA GLY A 360 -7.75 16.13 -16.09
C GLY A 360 -7.31 14.67 -16.07
N ILE A 361 -7.65 13.93 -17.12
CA ILE A 361 -7.34 12.50 -17.24
C ILE A 361 -5.84 12.23 -17.34
N ALA A 362 -5.06 13.10 -18.00
CA ALA A 362 -3.62 12.87 -18.16
C ALA A 362 -2.89 12.90 -16.81
N PHE A 363 -3.28 13.81 -15.92
CA PHE A 363 -2.83 13.83 -14.53
C PHE A 363 -3.25 12.56 -13.77
N ALA A 364 -4.50 12.12 -13.94
CA ALA A 364 -5.02 10.94 -13.26
C ALA A 364 -4.24 9.65 -13.61
N LEU A 365 -3.75 9.52 -14.85
CA LEU A 365 -2.97 8.36 -15.29
C LEU A 365 -1.60 8.27 -14.59
N PHE A 366 -0.94 9.39 -14.30
CA PHE A 366 0.30 9.38 -13.51
C PHE A 366 0.06 8.93 -12.08
N PHE A 367 -0.96 9.48 -11.40
CA PHE A 367 -1.33 9.00 -10.06
C PHE A 367 -1.69 7.52 -10.06
N LEU A 368 -2.46 7.07 -11.07
CA LEU A 368 -2.78 5.65 -11.21
C LEU A 368 -1.52 4.79 -11.32
N ALA A 369 -0.53 5.21 -12.12
CA ALA A 369 0.74 4.51 -12.28
C ALA A 369 1.55 4.48 -10.97
N GLU A 370 1.69 5.60 -10.27
CA GLU A 370 2.42 5.67 -9.00
C GLU A 370 1.80 4.80 -7.91
N TYR A 371 0.47 4.86 -7.75
CA TYR A 371 -0.23 4.02 -6.78
C TYR A 371 -0.19 2.55 -7.18
N ALA A 372 -0.27 2.22 -8.47
CA ALA A 372 -0.09 0.86 -8.95
C ALA A 372 1.32 0.35 -8.62
N ASN A 373 2.36 1.17 -8.80
CA ASN A 373 3.74 0.85 -8.43
C ASN A 373 3.91 0.69 -6.92
N MET A 374 3.21 1.48 -6.10
CA MET A 374 3.23 1.30 -4.64
C MET A 374 2.66 -0.05 -4.20
N ILE A 375 1.54 -0.48 -4.81
CA ILE A 375 0.98 -1.81 -4.57
C ILE A 375 1.93 -2.89 -5.12
N LEU A 376 2.53 -2.67 -6.30
CA LEU A 376 3.48 -3.60 -6.91
C LEU A 376 4.66 -3.86 -5.98
N ILE A 377 5.37 -2.82 -5.53
CA ILE A 377 6.53 -2.96 -4.65
C ILE A 377 6.15 -3.64 -3.34
N SER A 378 5.00 -3.29 -2.75
CA SER A 378 4.49 -3.96 -1.55
C SER A 378 4.20 -5.45 -1.80
N THR A 379 3.69 -5.80 -2.98
CA THR A 379 3.45 -7.19 -3.39
C THR A 379 4.73 -7.95 -3.62
N LEU A 380 5.72 -7.32 -4.24
CA LEU A 380 7.05 -7.88 -4.42
C LEU A 380 7.76 -8.10 -3.08
N THR A 381 7.69 -7.15 -2.14
CA THR A 381 8.19 -7.36 -0.78
C THR A 381 7.52 -8.59 -0.13
N ALA A 382 6.21 -8.74 -0.28
CA ALA A 382 5.49 -9.90 0.26
C ALA A 382 5.94 -11.22 -0.38
N VAL A 383 6.18 -11.23 -1.69
CA VAL A 383 6.63 -12.41 -2.46
C VAL A 383 8.08 -12.79 -2.14
N PHE A 384 8.99 -11.82 -2.10
CA PHE A 384 10.41 -12.07 -1.91
C PHE A 384 10.80 -12.37 -0.46
N PHE A 385 10.17 -11.71 0.51
CA PHE A 385 10.59 -11.77 1.91
C PHE A 385 9.59 -12.44 2.86
N PHE A 386 8.28 -12.32 2.60
CA PHE A 386 7.23 -12.76 3.52
C PHE A 386 6.43 -13.98 3.01
N GLY A 387 6.97 -14.77 2.08
CA GLY A 387 6.35 -16.04 1.65
C GLY A 387 5.06 -15.91 0.85
N GLY A 388 4.79 -14.78 0.18
CA GLY A 388 3.67 -14.63 -0.76
C GLY A 388 2.31 -15.08 -0.20
N TRP A 389 1.71 -16.10 -0.84
CA TRP A 389 0.41 -16.70 -0.44
C TRP A 389 0.47 -17.67 0.75
N GLN A 390 1.64 -17.98 1.27
CA GLN A 390 1.78 -18.97 2.35
C GLN A 390 1.24 -18.44 3.67
N GLY A 391 0.61 -19.33 4.44
CA GLY A 391 0.11 -19.02 5.78
C GLY A 391 1.26 -18.88 6.78
N PRO A 392 1.18 -17.99 7.78
CA PRO A 392 2.23 -17.81 8.78
C PRO A 392 2.48 -19.07 9.63
N PHE A 393 1.49 -19.96 9.74
CA PHE A 393 1.54 -21.17 10.58
C PHE A 393 1.61 -22.48 9.78
N GLU A 394 1.95 -22.41 8.49
CA GLU A 394 2.18 -23.59 7.64
C GLU A 394 3.29 -24.47 8.27
N GLY A 395 3.01 -25.76 8.50
CA GLY A 395 3.97 -26.68 9.12
C GLY A 395 3.96 -26.79 10.65
N TYR A 396 3.09 -26.03 11.37
CA TYR A 396 2.97 -26.18 12.82
C TYR A 396 1.99 -27.31 13.21
N PRO A 397 2.35 -28.29 14.07
CA PRO A 397 1.57 -29.53 14.33
C PRO A 397 0.15 -29.38 14.90
N ARG A 398 -0.34 -28.15 15.15
CA ARG A 398 -1.68 -27.87 15.70
C ARG A 398 -2.47 -26.80 14.95
N LEU A 399 -1.81 -25.95 14.16
CA LEU A 399 -2.44 -24.85 13.41
C LEU A 399 -2.26 -24.97 11.90
N GLY A 400 -1.40 -25.88 11.43
CA GLY A 400 -1.09 -26.06 10.00
C GLY A 400 -2.31 -26.47 9.17
N ASP A 401 -3.17 -27.35 9.70
CA ASP A 401 -4.35 -27.85 8.98
C ASP A 401 -5.56 -26.91 9.06
N THR A 402 -5.46 -25.85 9.85
CA THR A 402 -6.50 -24.82 9.94
C THR A 402 -6.39 -23.85 8.75
N PHE A 403 -7.44 -23.07 8.47
CA PHE A 403 -7.41 -21.93 7.53
C PHE A 403 -6.19 -20.99 7.74
N LEU A 404 -5.61 -20.99 8.95
CA LEU A 404 -4.43 -20.21 9.31
C LEU A 404 -3.10 -20.73 8.73
N GLY A 405 -3.02 -22.01 8.40
CA GLY A 405 -1.84 -22.63 7.80
C GLY A 405 -1.97 -22.89 6.30
N GLN A 406 -3.20 -22.97 5.78
CA GLN A 406 -3.41 -23.23 4.35
C GLN A 406 -2.98 -22.03 3.46
N PRO A 407 -2.26 -22.29 2.35
CA PRO A 407 -1.90 -21.26 1.40
C PRO A 407 -3.16 -20.67 0.75
N SER A 408 -3.29 -19.35 0.81
CA SER A 408 -4.47 -18.65 0.31
C SER A 408 -4.10 -17.29 -0.26
N PHE A 409 -4.82 -16.87 -1.29
CA PHE A 409 -4.75 -15.52 -1.83
C PHE A 409 -5.02 -14.45 -0.75
N VAL A 410 -5.82 -14.76 0.26
CA VAL A 410 -6.13 -13.86 1.38
C VAL A 410 -4.86 -13.50 2.16
N TRP A 411 -3.91 -14.42 2.33
CA TRP A 411 -2.66 -14.14 3.04
C TRP A 411 -1.78 -13.16 2.28
N LEU A 412 -1.71 -13.30 0.96
CA LEU A 412 -1.01 -12.32 0.12
C LEU A 412 -1.64 -10.94 0.28
N LEU A 413 -2.97 -10.83 0.20
CA LEU A 413 -3.68 -9.56 0.37
C LEU A 413 -3.44 -8.92 1.75
N ILE A 414 -3.46 -9.71 2.82
CA ILE A 414 -3.20 -9.20 4.18
C ILE A 414 -1.77 -8.65 4.27
N LYS A 415 -0.77 -9.39 3.77
CA LYS A 415 0.63 -8.95 3.78
C LYS A 415 0.82 -7.67 2.97
N VAL A 416 0.24 -7.62 1.77
CA VAL A 416 0.26 -6.42 0.91
C VAL A 416 -0.39 -5.24 1.63
N PHE A 417 -1.55 -5.44 2.26
CA PHE A 417 -2.24 -4.38 3.00
C PHE A 417 -1.40 -3.84 4.17
N VAL A 418 -0.74 -4.71 4.92
CA VAL A 418 0.16 -4.31 6.02
C VAL A 418 1.37 -3.54 5.49
N LEU A 419 1.99 -4.00 4.39
CA LEU A 419 3.14 -3.33 3.78
C LEU A 419 2.77 -1.95 3.22
N VAL A 420 1.64 -1.86 2.51
CA VAL A 420 1.09 -0.58 2.05
C VAL A 420 0.74 0.32 3.24
N PHE A 421 0.22 -0.22 4.33
CA PHE A 421 -0.03 0.57 5.55
C PHE A 421 1.27 1.16 6.12
N PHE A 422 2.40 0.47 6.05
CA PHE A 422 3.70 1.05 6.44
C PHE A 422 4.12 2.21 5.53
N PHE A 423 3.90 2.14 4.21
CA PHE A 423 4.10 3.30 3.32
C PHE A 423 3.29 4.52 3.78
N LEU A 424 2.02 4.30 4.13
CA LEU A 424 1.14 5.37 4.61
C LEU A 424 1.53 5.89 5.99
N TRP A 425 2.00 5.00 6.87
CA TRP A 425 2.50 5.36 8.20
C TRP A 425 3.72 6.27 8.06
N PHE A 426 4.74 5.86 7.29
CA PHE A 426 5.96 6.66 7.11
C PHE A 426 5.70 8.05 6.54
N ARG A 427 4.67 8.18 5.70
CA ARG A 427 4.22 9.48 5.19
C ARG A 427 3.56 10.36 6.26
N ALA A 428 2.90 9.76 7.24
CA ALA A 428 2.12 10.45 8.25
C ALA A 428 2.92 10.79 9.53
N THR A 429 4.06 10.14 9.74
CA THR A 429 5.08 10.49 10.74
C THR A 429 6.07 11.50 10.20
#